data_AF-I2GU19-F1
#
_entry.id   AF-I2GU19-F1
#
_cell.length_a   1.000
_cell.length_b   1.000
_cell.length_c   1.000
_cell.angle_alpha   90.00
_cell.angle_beta   90.00
_cell.angle_gamma   90.00
#
_symmetry.space_group_name_H-M   'P 1'
#
loop_
_entity.id
_entity.type
_entity.pdbx_description
1 polymer ?
#
loop_
_entity_poly.entity_id
_entity_poly.type
_entity_poly.pdbx_seq_one_letter_code
_entity_poly.pdbx_strand_id
1 'polypeptide(L)'
;MQKRRRTYPRQEYLEKREELHRLVNQQHRLQLTPEEHNIKGETNQAPIIYLDGKDGAKFDKLNRTQFDCREIKLINPTQPAISLKFSTRHKYQIDRNPQSKVIREHLIELIYELQEALEKNSDDALAQQNLALLMKVNRNPGSYELAMSNYFRYYYYTYVNYRYADGQGYSTGNTHLIASSIKEDDEQNEPEDRFLRYNVIFVDVAGISRPRPANDHARTETYLNEFEHRFDVGKRDLFIKVKKRFRK
;
A
#
# COMPACT_ATOMS: atom_id res chain seq x y z
N MET A 1 5.69 18.20 1.63
CA MET A 1 7.09 18.29 2.11
C MET A 1 7.46 16.99 2.80
N GLN A 2 8.41 16.21 2.27
CA GLN A 2 9.04 15.14 3.05
C GLN A 2 9.84 15.80 4.18
N LYS A 3 9.49 15.51 5.44
CA LYS A 3 10.29 15.94 6.60
C LYS A 3 11.70 15.35 6.43
N ARG A 4 12.73 16.20 6.36
CA ARG A 4 14.13 15.76 6.40
C ARG A 4 14.32 14.92 7.67
N ARG A 5 15.02 13.79 7.55
CA ARG A 5 15.35 12.93 8.70
C ARG A 5 16.15 13.72 9.72
N ARG A 6 15.96 13.39 10.99
CA ARG A 6 16.76 13.97 12.07
C ARG A 6 18.13 13.31 12.11
N THR A 7 19.15 14.12 12.38
CA THR A 7 20.51 13.66 12.63
C THR A 7 20.79 13.79 14.11
N TYR A 8 21.50 12.81 14.67
CA TYR A 8 21.84 12.73 16.07
C TYR A 8 23.36 12.50 16.19
N PRO A 9 24.02 12.99 17.24
CA PRO A 9 25.33 12.47 17.63
C PRO A 9 25.30 10.95 17.76
N ARG A 10 26.36 10.26 17.31
CA ARG A 10 26.40 8.79 17.24
C ARG A 10 26.05 8.13 18.58
N GLN A 11 26.67 8.59 19.67
CA GLN A 11 26.47 8.03 20.99
C GLN A 11 25.02 8.20 21.49
N GLU A 12 24.46 9.41 21.34
CA GLU A 12 23.06 9.70 21.70
C GLU A 12 22.08 8.80 20.92
N TYR A 13 22.34 8.57 19.64
CA TYR A 13 21.53 7.70 18.80
C TYR A 13 21.52 6.27 19.33
N LEU A 14 22.71 5.72 19.64
CA LEU A 14 22.87 4.35 20.14
C LEU A 14 22.16 4.18 21.48
N GLU A 15 22.34 5.11 22.41
CA GLU A 15 21.68 5.07 23.73
C GLU A 15 20.15 5.06 23.60
N LYS A 16 19.59 5.95 22.78
CA LYS A 16 18.13 6.00 22.54
C LYS A 16 17.61 4.77 21.79
N ARG A 17 18.39 4.21 20.86
CA ARG A 17 18.07 2.96 20.16
C ARG A 17 17.99 1.80 21.15
N GLU A 18 18.97 1.66 22.04
CA GLU A 18 18.99 0.62 23.07
C GLU A 18 17.88 0.80 24.10
N GLU A 19 17.62 2.05 24.52
CA GLU A 19 16.50 2.36 25.41
C GLU A 19 15.17 1.94 24.78
N LEU A 20 14.93 2.30 23.52
CA LEU A 20 13.73 1.91 22.78
C LEU A 20 13.61 0.39 22.66
N HIS A 21 14.69 -0.29 22.30
CA HIS A 21 14.69 -1.76 22.20
C HIS A 21 14.36 -2.44 23.51
N ARG A 22 14.97 -1.97 24.60
CA ARG A 22 14.71 -2.47 25.95
C ARG A 22 13.25 -2.27 26.34
N LEU A 23 12.71 -1.09 26.07
CA LEU A 23 11.31 -0.77 26.36
C LEU A 23 10.35 -1.71 25.60
N VAL A 24 10.62 -1.99 24.32
CA VAL A 24 9.85 -2.97 23.52
C VAL A 24 9.92 -4.35 24.16
N ASN A 25 11.12 -4.82 24.52
CA ASN A 25 11.31 -6.17 25.08
C ASN A 25 10.73 -6.36 26.49
N GLN A 26 10.51 -5.27 27.24
CA GLN A 26 9.83 -5.31 28.53
C GLN A 26 8.31 -5.47 28.42
N GLN A 27 7.72 -5.20 27.25
CA GLN A 27 6.28 -5.32 27.07
C GLN A 27 5.89 -6.77 26.72
N HIS A 28 4.66 -7.14 27.08
CA HIS A 28 4.11 -8.43 26.69
C HIS A 28 3.79 -8.43 25.18
N ARG A 29 4.38 -9.37 24.45
CA ARG A 29 4.14 -9.53 23.01
C ARG A 29 2.85 -10.29 22.78
N LEU A 30 1.94 -9.69 22.01
CA LEU A 30 0.70 -10.34 21.61
C LEU A 30 0.99 -11.40 20.53
N GLN A 31 0.34 -12.56 20.66
CA GLN A 31 0.35 -13.61 19.65
C GLN A 31 -0.91 -13.43 18.80
N LEU A 32 -0.76 -12.85 17.61
CA LEU A 32 -1.88 -12.61 16.70
C LEU A 32 -1.74 -13.46 15.44
N THR A 33 -2.84 -14.10 15.06
CA THR A 33 -2.96 -15.00 13.91
C THR A 33 -4.02 -14.47 12.94
N PRO A 34 -3.83 -14.57 11.60
CA PRO A 34 -4.86 -14.18 10.62
C PRO A 34 -6.19 -14.94 10.75
N GLU A 35 -6.17 -16.13 11.34
CA GLU A 35 -7.34 -16.99 11.51
C GLU A 35 -8.26 -16.48 12.62
N GLU A 36 -7.70 -15.97 13.71
CA GLU A 36 -8.44 -15.53 14.90
C GLU A 36 -8.63 -14.01 14.96
N HIS A 37 -7.81 -13.26 14.21
CA HIS A 37 -7.72 -11.81 14.30
C HIS A 37 -7.95 -11.17 12.94
N ASN A 38 -8.42 -9.92 12.91
CA ASN A 38 -8.61 -9.15 11.67
C ASN A 38 -7.28 -8.67 11.08
N ILE A 39 -6.43 -9.62 10.72
CA ILE A 39 -5.13 -9.43 10.08
C ILE A 39 -5.22 -10.04 8.69
N LYS A 40 -4.89 -9.24 7.67
CA LYS A 40 -4.96 -9.67 6.27
C LYS A 40 -3.70 -9.31 5.51
N GLY A 41 -3.42 -10.09 4.48
CA GLY A 41 -2.27 -9.89 3.60
C GLY A 41 -0.97 -10.39 4.24
N GLU A 42 0.08 -10.36 3.44
CA GLU A 42 1.39 -10.89 3.79
C GLU A 42 2.42 -9.76 3.89
N THR A 43 3.50 -10.03 4.63
CA THR A 43 4.64 -9.14 4.72
C THR A 43 5.91 -9.94 4.50
N ASN A 44 6.79 -9.45 3.63
CA ASN A 44 8.13 -9.96 3.38
C ASN A 44 9.21 -9.07 4.02
N GLN A 45 8.84 -8.28 5.02
CA GLN A 45 9.69 -7.25 5.61
C GLN A 45 10.33 -7.69 6.91
N ALA A 46 11.00 -6.74 7.57
CA ALA A 46 11.51 -6.91 8.92
C ALA A 46 10.41 -7.40 9.88
N PRO A 47 10.76 -8.21 10.91
CA PRO A 47 9.81 -8.76 11.87
C PRO A 47 8.82 -7.73 12.42
N ILE A 48 7.61 -8.20 12.74
CA ILE A 48 6.56 -7.39 13.35
C ILE A 48 6.34 -7.86 14.79
N ILE A 49 6.41 -6.94 15.73
CA ILE A 49 6.05 -7.15 17.13
C ILE A 49 4.70 -6.47 17.38
N TYR A 50 3.75 -7.24 17.91
CA TYR A 50 2.44 -6.73 18.32
C TYR A 50 2.44 -6.47 19.83
N LEU A 51 2.05 -5.26 20.24
CA LEU A 51 1.90 -4.87 21.64
C LEU A 51 0.46 -4.39 21.92
N ASP A 52 0.03 -4.47 23.18
CA ASP A 52 -1.26 -3.91 23.60
C ASP A 52 -1.23 -2.38 23.42
N GLY A 53 -2.30 -1.82 22.84
CA GLY A 53 -2.52 -0.40 22.71
C GLY A 53 -2.40 0.38 24.01
N LYS A 54 -2.70 -0.25 25.16
CA LYS A 54 -2.54 0.36 26.49
C LYS A 54 -1.08 0.72 26.80
N ASP A 55 -0.12 0.03 26.20
CA ASP A 55 1.30 0.30 26.38
C ASP A 55 1.79 1.48 25.55
N GLY A 56 1.00 1.99 24.60
CA GLY A 56 1.40 3.03 23.66
C GLY A 56 1.98 4.29 24.32
N ALA A 57 1.36 4.76 25.40
CA ALA A 57 1.80 5.96 26.12
C ALA A 57 3.21 5.82 26.74
N LYS A 58 3.66 4.59 27.03
CA LYS A 58 5.02 4.34 27.55
C LYS A 58 6.10 4.76 26.55
N PHE A 59 5.76 4.83 25.26
CA PHE A 59 6.69 5.15 24.18
C PHE A 59 6.71 6.64 23.80
N ASP A 60 5.94 7.51 24.46
CA ASP A 60 5.79 8.91 24.03
C ASP A 60 7.11 9.70 23.93
N LYS A 61 8.07 9.41 24.82
CA LYS A 61 9.40 10.04 24.83
C LYS A 61 10.32 9.55 23.71
N LEU A 62 10.02 8.38 23.14
CA LEU A 62 10.82 7.70 22.11
C LEU A 62 10.03 7.52 20.80
N ASN A 63 8.89 8.19 20.68
CA ASN A 63 8.07 8.11 19.47
C ASN A 63 8.76 8.84 18.30
N ARG A 64 8.24 8.64 17.09
CA ARG A 64 8.81 9.19 15.85
C ARG A 64 9.01 10.72 15.85
N THR A 65 8.22 11.47 16.63
CA THR A 65 8.38 12.93 16.70
C THR A 65 9.49 13.37 17.67
N GLN A 66 9.95 12.48 18.54
CA GLN A 66 11.07 12.69 19.46
C GLN A 66 12.35 12.01 18.94
N PHE A 67 12.23 10.76 18.50
CA PHE A 67 13.34 9.92 18.05
C PHE A 67 12.99 9.19 16.74
N ASP A 68 13.63 9.59 15.63
CA ASP A 68 13.49 8.93 14.32
C ASP A 68 14.49 7.78 14.20
N CYS A 69 14.21 6.68 14.91
CA CYS A 69 15.00 5.46 14.85
C CYS A 69 14.90 4.81 13.46
N ARG A 70 16.04 4.40 12.90
CA ARG A 70 16.14 3.77 11.58
C ARG A 70 15.87 2.27 11.61
N GLU A 71 16.08 1.62 12.76
CA GLU A 71 15.95 0.18 12.90
C GLU A 71 14.63 -0.25 13.55
N ILE A 72 14.07 0.57 14.42
CA ILE A 72 12.83 0.27 15.15
C ILE A 72 11.75 1.27 14.74
N LYS A 73 10.68 0.80 14.11
CA LYS A 73 9.55 1.67 13.75
C LYS A 73 8.34 1.41 14.62
N LEU A 74 8.00 2.40 15.43
CA LEU A 74 6.72 2.44 16.14
C LEU A 74 5.62 2.89 15.19
N ILE A 75 4.54 2.11 15.14
CA ILE A 75 3.37 2.35 14.30
C ILE A 75 2.19 2.58 15.23
N ASN A 76 1.41 3.63 15.00
CA ASN A 76 0.13 3.87 15.66
C ASN A 76 0.07 3.79 17.22
N PRO A 77 1.06 4.30 17.99
CA PRO A 77 1.08 4.17 19.46
C PRO A 77 -0.11 4.84 20.16
N THR A 78 -0.67 5.89 19.59
CA THR A 78 -1.82 6.62 20.16
C THR A 78 -3.17 6.19 19.55
N GLN A 79 -3.13 5.33 18.53
CA GLN A 79 -4.30 4.92 17.75
C GLN A 79 -4.27 3.41 17.54
N PRO A 80 -4.46 2.60 18.60
CA PRO A 80 -4.30 1.15 18.54
C PRO A 80 -5.18 0.52 17.45
N ALA A 81 -4.59 -0.42 16.72
CA ALA A 81 -5.23 -1.00 15.55
C ALA A 81 -6.32 -1.99 15.97
N ILE A 82 -7.49 -1.90 15.35
CA ILE A 82 -8.60 -2.86 15.46
C ILE A 82 -8.70 -3.77 14.23
N SER A 83 -7.91 -3.50 13.19
CA SER A 83 -7.75 -4.35 12.01
C SER A 83 -6.46 -3.97 11.30
N LEU A 84 -5.75 -4.94 10.75
CA LEU A 84 -4.49 -4.75 10.03
C LEU A 84 -4.61 -5.33 8.62
N LYS A 85 -4.08 -4.61 7.63
CA LYS A 85 -3.88 -5.12 6.28
C LYS A 85 -2.48 -4.79 5.79
N PHE A 86 -1.69 -5.82 5.55
CA PHE A 86 -0.39 -5.71 4.91
C PHE A 86 -0.55 -5.75 3.39
N SER A 87 0.11 -4.83 2.70
CA SER A 87 0.12 -4.80 1.24
C SER A 87 1.40 -4.18 0.71
N THR A 88 1.99 -4.78 -0.31
CA THR A 88 3.04 -4.16 -1.15
C THR A 88 2.49 -3.10 -2.09
N ARG A 89 1.16 -2.99 -2.21
CA ARG A 89 0.47 -1.99 -3.03
C ARG A 89 0.23 -0.72 -2.20
N HIS A 90 0.58 0.45 -2.78
CA HIS A 90 0.40 1.77 -2.15
C HIS A 90 -1.09 2.12 -1.95
N LYS A 91 -1.37 3.22 -1.25
CA LYS A 91 -2.67 3.93 -1.33
C LYS A 91 -3.00 4.15 -2.80
N TYR A 92 -4.02 3.47 -3.28
CA TYR A 92 -4.48 3.56 -4.66
C TYR A 92 -5.57 4.64 -4.77
N GLN A 93 -5.65 5.23 -5.95
CA GLN A 93 -6.75 6.07 -6.36
C GLN A 93 -7.51 5.33 -7.44
N ILE A 94 -8.84 5.43 -7.38
CA ILE A 94 -9.71 4.97 -8.43
C ILE A 94 -10.58 6.14 -8.88
N ASP A 95 -10.47 6.45 -10.16
CA ASP A 95 -11.39 7.34 -10.84
C ASP A 95 -12.38 6.48 -11.62
N ARG A 96 -13.61 6.40 -11.10
CA ARG A 96 -14.69 5.60 -11.71
C ARG A 96 -15.40 6.32 -12.85
N ASN A 97 -15.17 7.62 -13.00
CA ASN A 97 -15.74 8.40 -14.10
C ASN A 97 -14.70 9.45 -14.55
N PRO A 98 -13.59 9.01 -15.16
CA PRO A 98 -12.52 9.91 -15.54
C PRO A 98 -12.99 10.93 -16.56
N GLN A 99 -12.39 12.12 -16.51
CA GLN A 99 -12.74 13.21 -17.42
C GLN A 99 -12.49 12.79 -18.88
N SER A 100 -13.45 13.05 -19.77
CA SER A 100 -13.39 12.61 -21.17
C SER A 100 -12.14 13.12 -21.91
N LYS A 101 -11.66 14.31 -21.55
CA LYS A 101 -10.42 14.87 -22.12
C LYS A 101 -9.20 14.01 -21.79
N VAL A 102 -9.03 13.65 -20.52
CA VAL A 102 -7.91 12.81 -20.03
C VAL A 102 -7.94 11.42 -20.67
N ILE A 103 -9.13 10.82 -20.78
CA ILE A 103 -9.30 9.53 -21.47
C ILE A 103 -8.86 9.64 -22.93
N ARG A 104 -9.28 10.69 -23.63
CA ARG A 104 -8.98 10.85 -25.06
C ARG A 104 -7.49 11.02 -25.32
N GLU A 105 -6.80 11.77 -24.48
CA GLU A 105 -5.33 11.93 -24.55
C GLU A 105 -4.64 10.56 -24.45
N HIS A 106 -4.97 9.77 -23.43
CA HIS A 106 -4.41 8.43 -23.25
C HIS A 106 -4.80 7.43 -24.36
N LEU A 107 -6.03 7.49 -24.88
CA LEU A 107 -6.44 6.64 -26.00
C LEU A 107 -5.65 6.95 -27.27
N ILE A 108 -5.39 8.23 -27.55
CA ILE A 108 -4.60 8.63 -28.73
C ILE A 108 -3.15 8.14 -28.58
N GLU A 109 -2.55 8.31 -27.40
CA GLU A 109 -1.20 7.82 -27.11
C GLU A 109 -1.11 6.30 -27.31
N LEU A 110 -2.00 5.52 -26.70
CA LEU A 110 -2.00 4.06 -26.83
C LEU A 110 -2.25 3.58 -28.27
N ILE A 111 -3.12 4.27 -29.01
CA ILE A 111 -3.38 3.96 -30.43
C ILE A 111 -2.10 4.17 -31.24
N TYR A 112 -1.41 5.29 -31.02
CA TYR A 112 -0.17 5.61 -31.72
C TYR A 112 0.94 4.61 -31.39
N GLU A 113 1.12 4.27 -30.11
CA GLU A 113 2.12 3.28 -29.67
C GLU A 113 1.88 1.90 -30.29
N LEU A 114 0.62 1.44 -30.34
CA LEU A 114 0.29 0.15 -30.96
C LEU A 114 0.46 0.18 -32.48
N GLN A 115 0.18 1.31 -33.14
CA GLN A 115 0.43 1.47 -34.56
C GLN A 115 1.93 1.37 -34.87
N GLU A 116 2.78 2.11 -34.14
CA GLU A 116 4.24 2.01 -34.29
C GLU A 116 4.78 0.59 -34.00
N ALA A 117 4.20 -0.10 -33.02
CA ALA A 117 4.60 -1.48 -32.71
C ALA A 117 4.22 -2.45 -33.85
N LEU A 118 3.03 -2.30 -34.42
CA LEU A 118 2.53 -3.13 -35.53
C LEU A 118 3.25 -2.83 -36.85
N GLU A 119 3.75 -1.60 -37.06
CA GLU A 119 4.64 -1.30 -38.19
C GLU A 119 5.95 -2.10 -38.12
N LYS A 120 6.44 -2.37 -36.91
CA LYS A 120 7.66 -3.17 -36.68
C LYS A 120 7.39 -4.67 -36.67
N ASN A 121 6.19 -5.09 -36.25
CA ASN A 121 5.77 -6.48 -36.21
C ASN A 121 4.28 -6.60 -36.55
N SER A 122 3.98 -6.77 -37.84
CA SER A 122 2.60 -6.78 -38.33
C SER A 122 1.75 -7.93 -37.80
N ASP A 123 2.37 -9.03 -37.39
CA ASP A 123 1.67 -10.29 -37.08
C ASP A 123 1.31 -10.43 -35.59
N ASP A 124 1.52 -9.39 -34.79
CA ASP A 124 1.10 -9.37 -33.39
C ASP A 124 -0.43 -9.26 -33.26
N ALA A 125 -1.09 -10.42 -33.26
CA ALA A 125 -2.54 -10.53 -33.17
C ALA A 125 -3.12 -9.85 -31.92
N LEU A 126 -2.39 -9.83 -30.80
CA LEU A 126 -2.83 -9.18 -29.58
C LEU A 126 -2.81 -7.65 -29.73
N ALA A 127 -1.72 -7.11 -30.29
CA ALA A 127 -1.61 -5.69 -30.60
C ALA A 127 -2.70 -5.24 -31.61
N GLN A 128 -2.98 -6.04 -32.64
CA GLN A 128 -4.07 -5.76 -33.58
C GLN A 128 -5.44 -5.72 -32.90
N GLN A 129 -5.75 -6.71 -32.04
CA GLN A 129 -7.00 -6.76 -31.30
C GLN A 129 -7.16 -5.57 -30.36
N ASN A 130 -6.09 -5.21 -29.65
CA ASN A 130 -6.04 -4.06 -28.76
C ASN A 130 -6.24 -2.74 -29.52
N LEU A 131 -5.56 -2.56 -30.65
CA LEU A 131 -5.71 -1.39 -31.50
C LEU A 131 -7.16 -1.26 -31.98
N ALA A 132 -7.77 -2.34 -32.48
CA ALA A 132 -9.15 -2.36 -32.92
C ALA A 132 -10.13 -1.99 -31.80
N LEU A 133 -9.90 -2.48 -30.58
CA LEU A 133 -10.67 -2.10 -29.40
C LEU A 133 -10.54 -0.60 -29.10
N LEU A 134 -9.31 -0.10 -28.97
CA LEU A 134 -9.06 1.30 -28.61
C LEU A 134 -9.63 2.27 -29.64
N MET A 135 -9.55 1.93 -30.93
CA MET A 135 -10.20 2.71 -31.99
C MET A 135 -11.73 2.72 -31.84
N LYS A 136 -12.36 1.60 -31.47
CA LYS A 136 -13.81 1.55 -31.21
C LYS A 136 -14.20 2.39 -29.99
N VAL A 137 -13.40 2.32 -28.93
CA VAL A 137 -13.61 3.10 -27.70
C VAL A 137 -13.46 4.60 -28.00
N ASN A 138 -12.43 5.00 -28.75
CA ASN A 138 -12.21 6.39 -29.12
C ASN A 138 -13.34 6.97 -30.00
N ARG A 139 -13.91 6.16 -30.90
CA ARG A 139 -15.05 6.56 -31.75
C ARG A 139 -16.36 6.66 -30.98
N ASN A 140 -16.58 5.81 -29.97
CA ASN A 140 -17.84 5.74 -29.24
C ASN A 140 -17.61 5.49 -27.74
N PRO A 141 -17.04 6.47 -27.01
CA PRO A 141 -16.69 6.29 -25.60
C PRO A 141 -17.94 6.08 -24.73
N GLY A 142 -19.10 6.61 -25.15
CA GLY A 142 -20.36 6.48 -24.43
C GLY A 142 -20.83 5.04 -24.24
N SER A 143 -20.42 4.12 -25.13
CA SER A 143 -20.79 2.69 -25.08
C SER A 143 -19.94 1.86 -24.12
N TYR A 144 -18.92 2.47 -23.52
CA TYR A 144 -17.99 1.81 -22.61
C TYR A 144 -18.06 2.44 -21.22
N GLU A 145 -17.83 1.63 -20.20
CA GLU A 145 -17.50 2.08 -18.87
C GLU A 145 -15.98 2.11 -18.78
N LEU A 146 -15.46 3.23 -18.28
CA LEU A 146 -14.04 3.53 -18.25
C LEU A 146 -13.67 3.89 -16.82
N ALA A 147 -12.57 3.33 -16.34
CA ALA A 147 -12.01 3.69 -15.04
C ALA A 147 -10.50 3.88 -15.18
N MET A 148 -9.93 4.72 -14.31
CA MET A 148 -8.49 4.85 -14.18
C MET A 148 -8.06 4.53 -12.76
N SER A 149 -7.03 3.70 -12.60
CA SER A 149 -6.51 3.40 -11.28
C SER A 149 -5.02 3.09 -11.30
N ASN A 150 -4.31 3.45 -10.23
CA ASN A 150 -2.96 2.97 -9.97
C ASN A 150 -2.94 1.70 -9.09
N TYR A 151 -4.07 0.99 -8.96
CA TYR A 151 -4.23 -0.16 -8.07
C TYR A 151 -3.21 -1.28 -8.33
N PHE A 152 -2.91 -1.59 -9.59
CA PHE A 152 -1.98 -2.66 -9.96
C PHE A 152 -0.55 -2.17 -10.23
N ARG A 153 -0.22 -0.94 -9.85
CA ARG A 153 1.16 -0.45 -9.89
C ARG A 153 1.93 -1.00 -8.69
N TYR A 154 2.93 -1.82 -8.98
CA TYR A 154 3.84 -2.35 -7.98
C TYR A 154 4.74 -1.22 -7.47
N TYR A 155 4.74 -1.00 -6.16
CA TYR A 155 5.80 -0.28 -5.49
C TYR A 155 6.49 -1.27 -4.54
N TYR A 156 7.81 -1.15 -4.40
CA TYR A 156 8.64 -2.11 -3.65
C TYR A 156 8.51 -2.02 -2.12
N TYR A 157 7.61 -1.19 -1.60
CA TYR A 157 7.47 -0.97 -0.16
C TYR A 157 6.22 -1.64 0.37
N THR A 158 6.37 -2.47 1.40
CA THR A 158 5.22 -3.00 2.13
C THR A 158 4.66 -1.92 3.05
N TYR A 159 3.35 -1.75 3.00
CA TYR A 159 2.58 -0.87 3.86
C TYR A 159 1.73 -1.70 4.81
N VAL A 160 1.47 -1.13 5.98
CA VAL A 160 0.37 -1.54 6.83
C VAL A 160 -0.72 -0.49 6.79
N ASN A 161 -1.92 -0.91 6.40
CA ASN A 161 -3.14 -0.15 6.59
C ASN A 161 -3.80 -0.65 7.87
N TYR A 162 -4.25 0.26 8.72
CA TYR A 162 -4.91 -0.10 9.97
C TYR A 162 -6.16 0.74 10.17
N ARG A 163 -7.15 0.18 10.87
CA ARG A 163 -8.30 0.94 11.38
C ARG A 163 -8.14 1.12 12.88
N TYR A 164 -8.71 2.19 13.42
CA TYR A 164 -8.78 2.46 14.86
C TYR A 164 -10.12 3.13 15.18
N ALA A 165 -10.54 3.03 16.44
CA ALA A 165 -11.72 3.74 16.93
C ALA A 165 -11.36 5.21 17.22
N ASP A 166 -12.19 6.15 16.76
CA ASP A 166 -11.99 7.59 16.94
C ASP A 166 -13.10 8.27 17.78
N GLY A 167 -13.95 7.46 18.41
CA GLY A 167 -15.08 7.92 19.23
C GLY A 167 -16.35 8.26 18.44
N GLN A 168 -16.27 8.44 17.11
CA GLN A 168 -17.43 8.69 16.23
C GLN A 168 -17.68 7.53 15.24
N GLY A 169 -16.73 6.60 15.16
CA GLY A 169 -16.80 5.43 14.31
C GLY A 169 -15.42 4.82 14.15
N TYR A 170 -14.99 4.69 12.90
CA TYR A 170 -13.69 4.13 12.56
C TYR A 170 -12.96 5.02 11.57
N SER A 171 -11.72 5.34 11.93
CA SER A 171 -10.77 6.01 11.05
C SER A 171 -9.71 5.03 10.55
N THR A 172 -8.98 5.42 9.51
CA THR A 172 -7.93 4.60 8.87
C THR A 172 -6.59 5.30 8.90
N GLY A 173 -5.53 4.55 9.21
CA GLY A 173 -4.15 4.97 9.05
C GLY A 173 -3.40 4.09 8.06
N ASN A 174 -2.32 4.63 7.50
CA ASN A 174 -1.42 3.91 6.59
C ASN A 174 0.03 4.32 6.90
N THR A 175 0.94 3.35 6.98
CA THR A 175 2.38 3.63 7.03
C THR A 175 3.19 2.55 6.30
N HIS A 176 4.33 2.93 5.75
CA HIS A 176 5.30 1.98 5.21
C HIS A 176 5.97 1.19 6.35
N LEU A 177 6.39 -0.05 6.12
CA LEU A 177 7.19 -0.82 7.07
C LEU A 177 8.69 -0.60 6.83
N ILE A 178 9.50 -0.83 7.86
CA ILE A 178 10.96 -0.98 7.68
C ILE A 178 11.21 -2.29 6.93
N ALA A 179 12.07 -2.22 5.91
CA ALA A 179 12.52 -3.40 5.17
C ALA A 179 13.46 -4.27 5.98
N SER A 180 13.38 -5.58 5.72
CA SER A 180 14.36 -6.53 6.26
C SER A 180 15.77 -6.09 5.86
N SER A 181 16.73 -6.26 6.76
CA SER A 181 18.16 -5.99 6.49
C SER A 181 18.77 -6.95 5.48
N ILE A 182 18.01 -7.92 4.96
CA ILE A 182 18.47 -8.88 3.96
C ILE A 182 18.31 -8.24 2.57
N LYS A 183 19.28 -7.43 2.18
CA LYS A 183 19.66 -7.30 0.77
C LYS A 183 21.09 -7.79 0.68
N GLU A 184 21.30 -8.90 -0.04
CA GLU A 184 22.62 -9.49 -0.27
C GLU A 184 23.59 -8.51 -0.97
N ASP A 185 23.08 -7.45 -1.62
CA ASP A 185 23.88 -6.48 -2.37
C ASP A 185 24.39 -5.25 -1.58
N ASP A 186 24.00 -5.06 -0.31
CA ASP A 186 24.33 -3.83 0.46
C ASP A 186 25.58 -3.98 1.37
N GLU A 187 26.36 -5.07 1.24
CA GLU A 187 27.50 -5.37 2.14
C GLU A 187 28.63 -4.32 2.13
N GLN A 188 28.72 -3.46 1.11
CA GLN A 188 29.84 -2.53 0.97
C GLN A 188 29.71 -1.20 1.71
N ASN A 189 28.54 -0.87 2.29
CA ASN A 189 28.31 0.39 3.01
C ASN A 189 27.57 0.23 4.34
N GLU A 190 27.47 -0.99 4.87
CA GLU A 190 26.80 -1.21 6.15
C GLU A 190 27.66 -0.76 7.34
N PRO A 191 27.08 -0.06 8.33
CA PRO A 191 27.77 0.23 9.58
C PRO A 191 28.09 -1.08 10.33
N GLU A 192 29.27 -1.16 10.95
CA GLU A 192 29.78 -2.32 11.72
C GLU A 192 28.84 -2.82 12.83
N ASP A 193 27.86 -2.01 13.25
CA ASP A 193 26.89 -2.33 14.29
C ASP A 193 25.54 -2.76 13.68
N ARG A 194 25.47 -4.03 13.22
CA ARG A 194 24.25 -4.64 12.68
C ARG A 194 23.21 -4.83 13.79
N PHE A 195 22.33 -3.83 13.95
CA PHE A 195 21.20 -3.91 14.85
C PHE A 195 19.95 -4.48 14.14
N LEU A 196 19.20 -5.34 14.82
CA LEU A 196 18.00 -5.98 14.25
C LEU A 196 16.94 -4.92 13.92
N ARG A 197 16.50 -4.93 12.65
CA ARG A 197 15.39 -4.08 12.20
C ARG A 197 14.06 -4.76 12.49
N TYR A 198 13.06 -4.02 12.97
CA TYR A 198 11.70 -4.53 13.16
C TYR A 198 10.66 -3.40 13.30
N ASN A 199 9.41 -3.75 13.11
CA ASN A 199 8.26 -2.87 13.25
C ASN A 199 7.49 -3.24 14.52
N VAL A 200 6.98 -2.24 15.24
CA VAL A 200 6.14 -2.43 16.43
C VAL A 200 4.77 -1.83 16.15
N ILE A 201 3.73 -2.65 16.23
CA ILE A 201 2.34 -2.25 15.97
C ILE A 201 1.56 -2.37 17.28
N PHE A 202 0.89 -1.29 17.66
CA PHE A 202 0.03 -1.26 18.85
C PHE A 202 -1.39 -1.66 18.45
N VAL A 203 -1.98 -2.57 19.22
CA VAL A 203 -3.24 -3.25 18.86
C VAL A 203 -4.25 -3.12 19.99
N ASP A 204 -5.49 -2.77 19.64
CA ASP A 204 -6.62 -2.91 20.56
C ASP A 204 -7.00 -4.39 20.59
N VAL A 205 -6.61 -5.08 21.66
CA VAL A 205 -6.80 -6.52 21.86
C VAL A 205 -8.26 -6.93 21.74
N ALA A 206 -9.19 -6.13 22.27
CA ALA A 206 -10.61 -6.45 22.19
C ALA A 206 -11.19 -6.15 20.80
N GLY A 207 -10.67 -5.11 20.13
CA GLY A 207 -11.15 -4.68 18.83
C GLY A 207 -10.68 -5.55 17.67
N ILE A 208 -9.46 -6.10 17.76
CA ILE A 208 -8.80 -6.86 16.68
C ILE A 208 -9.44 -8.22 16.42
N SER A 209 -10.10 -8.84 17.41
CA SER A 209 -10.76 -10.14 17.29
C SER A 209 -12.23 -10.05 16.87
N ARG A 210 -12.82 -8.85 16.80
CA ARG A 210 -14.25 -8.67 16.45
C ARG A 210 -14.46 -8.70 14.94
N PRO A 211 -15.40 -9.47 14.38
CA PRO A 211 -15.68 -9.47 12.94
C PRO A 211 -15.94 -8.06 12.40
N ARG A 212 -15.31 -7.70 11.28
CA ARG A 212 -15.47 -6.39 10.63
C ARG A 212 -15.95 -6.53 9.19
N PRO A 213 -16.74 -5.56 8.68
CA PRO A 213 -17.09 -5.50 7.26
C PRO A 213 -15.84 -5.52 6.37
N ALA A 214 -15.96 -6.12 5.18
CA ALA A 214 -14.88 -6.15 4.21
C ALA A 214 -14.34 -4.74 3.92
N ASN A 215 -13.01 -4.64 3.80
CA ASN A 215 -12.33 -3.37 3.57
C ASN A 215 -12.59 -2.84 2.15
N ASP A 216 -12.44 -1.52 1.97
CA ASP A 216 -12.64 -0.83 0.68
C ASP A 216 -11.75 -1.37 -0.45
N HIS A 217 -10.63 -1.99 -0.08
CA HIS A 217 -9.75 -2.70 -1.01
C HIS A 217 -10.44 -3.87 -1.69
N ALA A 218 -11.08 -4.77 -0.94
CA ALA A 218 -11.76 -5.93 -1.54
C ALA A 218 -12.86 -5.47 -2.49
N ARG A 219 -13.62 -4.44 -2.11
CA ARG A 219 -14.64 -3.84 -2.98
C ARG A 219 -14.04 -3.20 -4.23
N THR A 220 -12.85 -2.59 -4.11
CA THR A 220 -12.16 -2.00 -5.26
C THR A 220 -11.59 -3.05 -6.20
N GLU A 221 -10.99 -4.10 -5.65
CA GLU A 221 -10.46 -5.22 -6.43
C GLU A 221 -11.58 -5.91 -7.19
N THR A 222 -12.69 -6.21 -6.51
CA THR A 222 -13.89 -6.73 -7.17
C THR A 222 -14.35 -5.81 -8.30
N TYR A 223 -14.48 -4.49 -8.05
CA TYR A 223 -14.88 -3.52 -9.07
C TYR A 223 -13.93 -3.49 -10.28
N LEU A 224 -12.61 -3.44 -10.06
CA LEU A 224 -11.63 -3.38 -11.14
C LEU A 224 -11.54 -4.70 -11.92
N ASN A 225 -11.80 -5.84 -11.26
CA ASN A 225 -11.85 -7.16 -11.90
C ASN A 225 -13.11 -7.36 -12.76
N GLU A 226 -14.10 -6.45 -12.69
CA GLU A 226 -15.24 -6.46 -13.64
C GLU A 226 -14.84 -5.93 -15.04
N PHE A 227 -13.66 -5.33 -15.19
CA PHE A 227 -13.22 -4.78 -16.47
C PHE A 227 -12.50 -5.83 -17.32
N GLU A 228 -12.91 -5.94 -18.58
CA GLU A 228 -12.42 -6.96 -19.52
C GLU A 228 -11.01 -6.63 -20.04
N HIS A 229 -10.68 -5.34 -20.12
CA HIS A 229 -9.42 -4.86 -20.67
C HIS A 229 -8.73 -3.85 -19.75
N ARG A 230 -7.40 -3.93 -19.72
CA ARG A 230 -6.52 -3.06 -18.92
C ARG A 230 -5.32 -2.63 -19.77
N PHE A 231 -5.03 -1.33 -19.79
CA PHE A 231 -3.90 -0.74 -20.50
C PHE A 231 -3.04 0.10 -19.55
N ASP A 232 -1.71 -0.02 -19.68
CA ASP A 232 -0.74 0.79 -18.96
C ASP A 232 -0.70 2.20 -19.59
N VAL A 233 -0.97 3.26 -18.80
CA VAL A 233 -0.85 4.67 -19.25
C VAL A 233 0.07 5.46 -18.32
N GLY A 234 1.21 4.85 -17.99
CA GLY A 234 2.27 5.44 -17.17
C GLY A 234 1.98 5.41 -15.67
N LYS A 235 1.36 6.46 -15.11
CA LYS A 235 1.14 6.55 -13.64
C LYS A 235 -0.12 5.82 -13.17
N ARG A 236 -0.98 5.41 -14.11
CA ARG A 236 -2.28 4.77 -13.88
C ARG A 236 -2.50 3.73 -14.97
N ASP A 237 -3.48 2.87 -14.75
CA ASP A 237 -3.98 1.95 -15.74
C ASP A 237 -5.37 2.41 -16.18
N LEU A 238 -5.65 2.29 -17.47
CA LEU A 238 -6.96 2.51 -18.07
C LEU A 238 -7.70 1.17 -18.13
N PHE A 239 -8.88 1.11 -17.54
CA PHE A 239 -9.76 -0.05 -17.52
C PHE A 239 -10.96 0.19 -18.42
N ILE A 240 -11.31 -0.82 -19.24
CA ILE A 240 -12.38 -0.72 -20.24
C ILE A 240 -13.30 -1.95 -20.13
N LYS A 241 -14.62 -1.71 -20.04
CA LYS A 241 -15.65 -2.74 -20.25
C LYS A 241 -16.82 -2.19 -21.04
N VAL A 242 -17.53 -3.07 -21.74
CA VAL A 242 -18.76 -2.68 -22.46
C VAL A 242 -19.85 -2.35 -21.45
N LYS A 243 -20.56 -1.22 -21.64
CA LYS A 243 -21.74 -0.94 -20.82
C LYS A 243 -22.84 -1.93 -21.16
N LYS A 244 -23.30 -2.68 -20.16
CA LYS A 244 -24.52 -3.48 -20.28
C LYS A 244 -25.69 -2.52 -20.49
N ARG A 245 -26.29 -2.53 -21.68
CA ARG A 245 -27.57 -1.84 -21.90
C ARG A 245 -28.63 -2.57 -21.09
N PHE A 246 -29.14 -1.94 -20.03
CA PHE A 246 -30.39 -2.38 -19.43
C PHE A 246 -31.48 -2.20 -20.48
N ARG A 247 -32.02 -3.31 -20.98
CA ARG A 247 -33.32 -3.28 -21.67
C ARG A 247 -34.33 -2.81 -20.62
N LYS A 248 -34.82 -1.58 -20.77
CA LYS A 248 -36.04 -1.15 -20.09
C LYS A 248 -37.23 -1.94 -20.64
#